data_AF-A0A2D4H799-F1
#
_entry.id   AF-A0A2D4H799-F1
#
_cell.length_a   1.000
_cell.length_b   1.000
_cell.length_c   1.000
_cell.angle_alpha   90.00
_cell.angle_beta   90.00
_cell.angle_gamma   90.00
#
_symmetry.space_group_name_H-M   'P 1'
#
loop_
_entity.id
_entity.type
_entity.pdbx_description
1 polymer ?
#
loop_
_entity_poly.entity_id
_entity_poly.type
_entity_poly.pdbx_seq_one_letter_code
_entity_poly.pdbx_strand_id
1 'polypeptide(L)'
;VYMYQDCSVLSEGDTDHWLRTNWIFRGEASSRIFVELQFTIRDCKSFRGEMVSCKETFNLYYMESEQDVGIQFRRPLFTKINTVAGDNIFTARDVEVGSLKLNMEVCSIGKLQQRGFYLAFQNSGACVALVSVRVYYKTCSDTISGLAYFPETLAGAEGLTVVPGVCLKNATEETGVPPKMHCSPSGEWLVPVGRCICIIGFEEVKGRCVACQPGFYRHSLEMEQCLKCPPKSYSHSPASTSCPCIQGFFRTSIEDQTVACTSPPSAPRNLNFSLVGTQISL
;
A
#
# COMPACT_ATOMS: atom_id res chain seq x y z
N VAL A 1 -17.08 -27.64 -1.05
CA VAL A 1 -16.36 -27.00 0.07
C VAL A 1 -16.27 -28.03 1.17
N TYR A 2 -15.07 -28.27 1.70
CA TYR A 2 -14.87 -29.19 2.84
C TYR A 2 -14.85 -28.39 4.13
N MET A 3 -15.31 -28.99 5.23
CA MET A 3 -15.32 -28.39 6.56
C MET A 3 -14.91 -29.43 7.60
N TYR A 4 -14.36 -28.99 8.73
CA TYR A 4 -14.12 -29.84 9.89
C TYR A 4 -15.26 -29.64 10.89
N GLN A 5 -15.97 -30.70 11.25
CA GLN A 5 -17.12 -30.63 12.15
C GLN A 5 -16.92 -31.56 13.35
N ASP A 6 -17.27 -31.07 14.53
CA ASP A 6 -17.35 -31.85 15.76
C ASP A 6 -18.58 -31.41 16.56
N CYS A 7 -19.38 -32.38 17.00
CA CYS A 7 -20.67 -32.15 17.67
C CYS A 7 -20.94 -33.24 18.71
N SER A 8 -20.00 -33.40 19.63
CA SER A 8 -20.02 -34.44 20.67
C SER A 8 -20.81 -34.00 21.93
N VAL A 9 -21.90 -33.25 21.74
CA VAL A 9 -22.66 -32.60 22.84
C VAL A 9 -23.44 -33.60 23.71
N LEU A 10 -23.71 -34.79 23.16
CA LEU A 10 -24.49 -35.85 23.81
C LEU A 10 -23.62 -37.02 24.28
N SER A 11 -22.29 -36.95 24.13
CA SER A 11 -21.40 -38.04 24.52
C SER A 11 -20.99 -37.93 26.00
N GLU A 12 -21.12 -39.03 26.75
CA GLU A 12 -20.64 -39.15 28.14
C GLU A 12 -19.11 -39.40 28.26
N GLY A 13 -18.37 -39.26 27.14
CA GLY A 13 -16.93 -39.55 27.04
C GLY A 13 -16.01 -38.33 27.15
N ASP A 14 -14.74 -38.48 26.75
CA ASP A 14 -13.79 -37.36 26.67
C ASP A 14 -14.29 -36.30 25.70
N THR A 15 -14.57 -35.10 26.20
CA THR A 15 -15.04 -33.99 25.37
C THR A 15 -13.89 -33.10 24.88
N ASP A 16 -12.63 -33.38 25.26
CA ASP A 16 -11.45 -32.59 24.91
C ASP A 16 -10.84 -33.01 23.57
N HIS A 17 -11.50 -32.62 22.48
CA HIS A 17 -11.08 -32.89 21.12
C HIS A 17 -10.14 -31.81 20.58
N TRP A 18 -9.09 -32.22 19.89
CA TRP A 18 -8.09 -31.33 19.31
C TRP A 18 -7.96 -31.55 17.80
N LEU A 19 -7.99 -30.46 17.05
CA LEU A 19 -7.65 -30.42 15.62
C LEU A 19 -6.41 -29.55 15.45
N ARG A 20 -5.39 -30.03 14.74
CA ARG A 20 -4.16 -29.27 14.48
C ARG A 20 -3.95 -29.12 12.97
N THR A 21 -3.46 -27.97 12.55
CA THR A 21 -3.01 -27.74 11.17
C THR A 21 -1.73 -28.53 10.85
N ASN A 22 -1.30 -28.47 9.59
CA ASN A 22 0.07 -28.72 9.19
C ASN A 22 1.00 -27.60 9.70
N TRP A 23 2.32 -27.79 9.51
CA TRP A 23 3.31 -26.77 9.84
C TRP A 23 3.22 -25.60 8.86
N ILE A 24 3.11 -24.39 9.40
CA ILE A 24 3.01 -23.16 8.63
C ILE A 24 4.35 -22.45 8.74
N PHE A 25 5.06 -22.35 7.61
CA PHE A 25 6.28 -21.56 7.52
C PHE A 25 5.94 -20.06 7.66
N ARG A 26 6.56 -19.34 8.60
CA ARG A 26 6.24 -17.93 8.83
C ARG A 26 6.80 -16.99 7.75
N GLY A 27 7.80 -17.46 6.99
CA GLY A 27 8.60 -16.59 6.13
C GLY A 27 9.66 -15.81 6.91
N GLU A 28 10.25 -14.80 6.26
CA GLU A 28 11.29 -13.96 6.89
C GLU A 28 10.69 -12.84 7.76
N ALA A 29 9.38 -12.66 7.72
CA ALA A 29 8.70 -11.51 8.32
C ALA A 29 8.62 -11.58 9.85
N SER A 30 9.17 -10.58 10.53
CA SER A 30 8.91 -10.23 11.93
C SER A 30 7.54 -9.54 12.11
N SER A 31 6.54 -9.96 11.33
CA SER A 31 5.21 -9.35 11.30
C SER A 31 4.21 -10.10 12.18
N ARG A 32 3.17 -9.39 12.61
CA ARG A 32 2.03 -9.95 13.33
C ARG A 32 1.24 -10.85 12.38
N ILE A 33 0.93 -12.07 12.84
CA ILE A 33 0.14 -13.02 12.07
C ILE A 33 -1.33 -12.85 12.43
N PHE A 34 -2.21 -12.88 11.44
CA PHE A 34 -3.65 -12.87 11.58
C PHE A 34 -4.22 -14.24 11.22
N VAL A 35 -5.16 -14.70 12.04
CA VAL A 35 -5.90 -15.94 11.86
C VAL A 35 -7.38 -15.57 11.74
N GLU A 36 -7.90 -15.61 10.53
CA GLU A 36 -9.31 -15.43 10.22
C GLU A 36 -9.99 -16.80 10.20
N LEU A 37 -11.03 -16.94 11.02
CA LEU A 37 -11.82 -18.14 11.15
C LEU A 37 -13.22 -17.87 10.61
N GLN A 38 -13.71 -18.74 9.75
CA GLN A 38 -15.13 -18.80 9.41
C GLN A 38 -15.72 -20.10 9.91
N PHE A 39 -16.77 -20.02 10.73
CA PHE A 39 -17.33 -21.19 11.39
C PHE A 39 -18.83 -21.02 11.67
N THR A 40 -19.51 -22.13 11.93
CA THR A 40 -20.89 -22.15 12.42
C THR A 40 -20.91 -22.81 13.78
N ILE A 41 -21.72 -22.28 14.71
CA ILE A 41 -21.89 -22.85 16.04
C ILE A 41 -23.37 -22.97 16.38
N ARG A 42 -23.76 -24.13 16.92
CA ARG A 42 -25.16 -24.42 17.27
C ARG A 42 -25.44 -24.06 18.72
N ASP A 43 -26.60 -23.47 18.95
CA ASP A 43 -27.09 -23.12 20.29
C ASP A 43 -27.31 -24.37 21.14
N CYS A 44 -26.81 -24.34 22.37
CA CYS A 44 -26.96 -25.47 23.29
C CYS A 44 -28.44 -25.76 23.56
N LYS A 45 -29.29 -24.74 23.69
CA LYS A 45 -30.73 -24.94 23.98
C LYS A 45 -31.47 -25.65 22.84
N SER A 46 -30.86 -25.73 21.66
CA SER A 46 -31.41 -26.38 20.48
C SER A 46 -31.21 -27.90 20.46
N PHE A 47 -30.53 -28.48 21.45
CA PHE A 47 -30.48 -29.93 21.66
C PHE A 47 -31.61 -30.37 22.59
N ARG A 48 -32.18 -31.56 22.36
CA ARG A 48 -33.20 -32.17 23.24
C ARG A 48 -32.51 -33.26 24.09
N GLY A 49 -32.56 -33.16 25.42
CA GLY A 49 -31.92 -34.09 26.37
C GLY A 49 -31.23 -33.39 27.55
N GLU A 50 -30.84 -34.14 28.59
CA GLU A 50 -30.01 -33.63 29.69
C GLU A 50 -28.58 -33.40 29.17
N MET A 51 -28.26 -32.14 28.85
CA MET A 51 -26.92 -31.73 28.43
C MET A 51 -26.04 -31.59 29.66
N VAL A 52 -25.12 -32.53 29.86
CA VAL A 52 -24.22 -32.51 31.02
C VAL A 52 -23.07 -31.50 30.84
N SER A 53 -22.68 -31.16 29.60
CA SER A 53 -21.52 -30.29 29.34
C SER A 53 -21.50 -29.60 27.96
N CYS A 54 -22.61 -28.98 27.53
CA CYS A 54 -22.64 -28.24 26.26
C CYS A 54 -21.94 -26.88 26.38
N LYS A 55 -21.14 -26.51 25.36
CA LYS A 55 -20.51 -25.18 25.26
C LYS A 55 -20.83 -24.51 23.93
N GLU A 56 -20.73 -23.19 23.91
CA GLU A 56 -20.93 -22.35 22.73
C GLU A 56 -19.63 -21.62 22.36
N THR A 57 -18.49 -22.23 22.72
CA THR A 57 -17.16 -21.70 22.44
C THR A 57 -16.18 -22.84 22.17
N PHE A 58 -15.14 -22.53 21.41
CA PHE A 58 -13.95 -23.38 21.26
C PHE A 58 -12.70 -22.52 21.47
N ASN A 59 -11.55 -23.14 21.70
CA ASN A 59 -10.32 -22.41 21.95
C ASN A 59 -9.37 -22.50 20.75
N LEU A 60 -8.72 -21.40 20.42
CA LEU A 60 -7.65 -21.32 19.42
C LEU A 60 -6.29 -21.28 20.13
N TYR A 61 -5.34 -22.08 19.64
CA TYR A 61 -3.99 -22.20 20.16
C TYR A 61 -2.94 -22.11 19.04
N TYR A 62 -1.70 -21.80 19.42
CA TYR A 62 -0.53 -21.94 18.55
C TYR A 62 0.66 -22.57 19.26
N MET A 63 1.57 -23.15 18.48
CA MET A 63 2.86 -23.65 18.94
C MET A 63 3.93 -23.31 17.90
N GLU A 64 4.98 -22.62 18.32
CA GLU A 64 6.14 -22.32 17.48
C GLU A 64 7.04 -23.56 17.31
N SER A 65 7.59 -23.75 16.11
CA SER A 65 8.58 -24.79 15.85
C SER A 65 9.57 -24.37 14.76
N GLU A 66 10.85 -24.70 14.95
CA GLU A 66 11.91 -24.50 13.94
C GLU A 66 11.74 -25.40 12.69
N GLN A 67 11.05 -26.54 12.83
CA GLN A 67 10.87 -27.53 11.78
C GLN A 67 9.53 -28.24 11.90
N ASP A 68 9.12 -28.94 10.84
CA ASP A 68 7.92 -29.78 10.87
C ASP A 68 8.16 -31.03 11.75
N VAL A 69 7.46 -31.13 12.88
CA VAL A 69 7.48 -32.27 13.81
C VAL A 69 6.54 -33.41 13.40
N GLY A 70 5.94 -33.34 12.21
CA GLY A 70 5.07 -34.38 11.68
C GLY A 70 3.83 -34.61 12.54
N ILE A 71 3.48 -35.87 12.76
CA ILE A 71 2.24 -36.26 13.49
C ILE A 71 2.36 -36.17 15.02
N GLN A 72 3.54 -35.84 15.58
CA GLN A 72 3.68 -35.75 17.03
C GLN A 72 2.87 -34.57 17.56
N PHE A 73 1.89 -34.88 18.41
CA PHE A 73 1.00 -33.89 19.02
C PHE A 73 1.16 -33.87 20.53
N ARG A 74 1.56 -32.72 21.08
CA ARG A 74 1.80 -32.52 22.52
C ARG A 74 1.02 -31.31 23.01
N ARG A 75 -0.17 -31.55 23.59
CA ARG A 75 -1.09 -30.52 24.12
C ARG A 75 -0.39 -29.44 24.98
N PRO A 76 0.54 -29.77 25.91
CA PRO A 76 1.16 -28.77 26.80
C PRO A 76 2.08 -27.76 26.09
N LEU A 77 2.48 -28.01 24.85
CA LEU A 77 3.35 -27.09 24.08
C LEU A 77 2.56 -25.96 23.41
N PHE A 78 1.22 -26.07 23.38
CA PHE A 78 0.36 -25.10 22.74
C PHE A 78 0.00 -23.96 23.69
N THR A 79 0.23 -22.73 23.25
CA THR A 79 -0.15 -21.50 23.94
C THR A 79 -1.53 -21.05 23.46
N LYS A 80 -2.43 -20.73 24.40
CA LYS A 80 -3.78 -20.27 24.08
C LYS A 80 -3.74 -18.87 23.48
N ILE A 81 -4.38 -18.69 22.32
CA ILE A 81 -4.56 -17.39 21.66
C ILE A 81 -5.83 -16.74 22.19
N ASN A 82 -6.97 -17.41 21.99
CA ASN A 82 -8.27 -16.86 22.33
C ASN A 82 -9.30 -17.96 22.61
N THR A 83 -10.36 -17.60 23.33
CA THR A 83 -11.62 -18.37 23.36
C THR A 83 -12.53 -17.80 22.29
N VAL A 84 -12.82 -18.56 21.24
CA VAL A 84 -13.64 -18.14 20.11
C VAL A 84 -15.11 -18.44 20.40
N ALA A 85 -15.95 -17.41 20.28
CA ALA A 85 -17.40 -17.47 20.36
C ALA A 85 -17.99 -16.92 19.05
N GLY A 86 -19.21 -17.33 18.71
CA GLY A 86 -19.93 -16.78 17.55
C GLY A 86 -20.91 -15.69 18.00
N ASP A 87 -20.95 -14.57 17.27
CA ASP A 87 -21.99 -13.54 17.45
C ASP A 87 -23.38 -14.02 17.04
N ASN A 88 -23.42 -14.90 16.03
CA ASN A 88 -24.63 -15.49 15.48
C ASN A 88 -24.61 -17.00 15.71
N ILE A 89 -25.32 -17.42 16.75
CA ILE A 89 -25.51 -18.83 17.09
C ILE A 89 -26.80 -19.32 16.43
N PHE A 90 -26.74 -20.39 15.64
CA PHE A 90 -27.94 -20.89 14.95
C PHE A 90 -28.74 -21.85 15.85
N THR A 91 -30.06 -21.72 15.79
CA THR A 91 -31.02 -22.46 16.63
C THR A 91 -31.65 -23.64 15.89
N ALA A 92 -32.46 -24.45 16.59
CA ALA A 92 -33.23 -25.53 15.99
C ALA A 92 -34.15 -25.04 14.85
N ARG A 93 -34.73 -23.84 14.99
CA ARG A 93 -35.57 -23.23 13.96
C ARG A 93 -34.78 -22.88 12.71
N ASP A 94 -33.56 -22.38 12.90
CA ASP A 94 -32.67 -22.05 11.78
C ASP A 94 -32.26 -23.30 11.01
N VAL A 95 -32.07 -24.43 11.69
CA VAL A 95 -31.83 -25.73 11.06
C VAL A 95 -33.04 -26.19 10.23
N GLU A 96 -34.26 -26.05 10.76
CA GLU A 96 -35.51 -26.42 10.07
C GLU A 96 -35.73 -25.63 8.77
N VAL A 97 -35.31 -24.36 8.75
CA VAL A 97 -35.42 -23.47 7.57
C VAL A 97 -34.16 -23.51 6.70
N GLY A 98 -33.13 -24.27 7.08
CA GLY A 98 -31.86 -24.37 6.35
C GLY A 98 -30.99 -23.11 6.40
N SER A 99 -31.20 -22.23 7.38
CA SER A 99 -30.52 -20.94 7.54
C SER A 99 -29.33 -21.03 8.52
N LEU A 100 -28.25 -21.69 8.10
CA LEU A 100 -27.03 -21.72 8.91
C LEU A 100 -26.39 -20.33 9.01
N LYS A 101 -26.00 -19.92 10.23
CA LYS A 101 -25.36 -18.63 10.49
C LYS A 101 -23.83 -18.79 10.49
N LEU A 102 -23.19 -18.14 9.53
CA LEU A 102 -21.73 -18.10 9.43
C LEU A 102 -21.19 -16.97 10.31
N ASN A 103 -20.23 -17.31 11.17
CA ASN A 103 -19.48 -16.36 12.00
C ASN A 103 -18.10 -16.14 11.39
N MET A 104 -17.56 -14.95 11.61
CA MET A 104 -16.20 -14.60 11.23
C MET A 104 -15.48 -14.02 12.45
N GLU A 105 -14.34 -14.58 12.82
CA GLU A 105 -13.51 -14.09 13.92
C GLU A 105 -12.08 -13.93 13.45
N VAL A 106 -11.45 -12.80 13.77
CA VAL A 106 -10.05 -12.51 13.42
C VAL A 106 -9.23 -12.39 14.70
N CYS A 107 -8.39 -13.39 14.94
CA CYS A 107 -7.42 -13.39 16.02
C CYS A 107 -6.05 -12.96 15.49
N SER A 108 -5.21 -12.38 16.37
CA SER A 108 -3.82 -12.06 16.01
C SER A 108 -2.84 -12.74 16.95
N ILE A 109 -1.72 -13.22 16.38
CA ILE A 109 -0.59 -13.78 17.08
C ILE A 109 0.52 -12.72 17.05
N GLY A 110 1.15 -12.48 18.20
CA GLY A 110 2.27 -11.55 18.31
C GLY A 110 3.47 -11.95 17.46
N LYS A 111 4.61 -11.29 17.70
CA LYS A 111 5.84 -11.59 16.96
C LYS A 111 6.31 -13.02 17.25
N LEU A 112 6.32 -13.84 16.21
CA LEU A 112 6.92 -15.18 16.25
C LEU A 112 8.45 -15.08 16.17
N GLN A 113 9.13 -15.95 16.91
CA GLN A 113 10.59 -16.03 16.98
C GLN A 113 11.12 -17.19 16.11
N GLN A 114 10.39 -18.31 16.05
CA GLN A 114 10.84 -19.50 15.33
C GLN A 114 10.45 -19.47 13.84
N ARG A 115 11.01 -20.39 13.03
CA ARG A 115 10.77 -20.43 11.56
C ARG A 115 9.34 -20.71 11.13
N GLY A 116 8.55 -21.37 11.97
CA GLY A 116 7.16 -21.66 11.67
C GLY A 116 6.36 -21.99 12.91
N PHE A 117 5.11 -22.35 12.71
CA PHE A 117 4.17 -22.61 13.79
C PHE A 117 3.04 -23.54 13.34
N TYR A 118 2.34 -24.10 14.32
CA TYR A 118 1.08 -24.81 14.12
C TYR A 118 -0.05 -24.03 14.76
N LEU A 119 -1.24 -24.13 14.19
CA LEU A 119 -2.47 -23.77 14.88
C LEU A 119 -3.15 -25.04 15.41
N ALA A 120 -3.82 -24.92 16.55
CA ALA A 120 -4.68 -25.96 17.05
C ALA A 120 -6.00 -25.39 17.58
N PHE A 121 -7.04 -26.20 17.45
CA PHE A 121 -8.41 -25.90 17.83
C PHE A 121 -8.81 -26.93 18.87
N GLN A 122 -9.16 -26.47 20.06
CA GLN A 122 -9.62 -27.32 21.14
C GLN A 122 -11.13 -27.13 21.29
N ASN A 123 -11.88 -28.18 21.03
CA ASN A 123 -13.29 -28.26 21.36
C ASN A 123 -13.45 -29.03 22.67
N SER A 124 -14.22 -28.47 23.61
CA SER A 124 -14.45 -29.09 24.93
C SER A 124 -15.93 -29.40 25.20
N GLY A 125 -16.73 -29.51 24.13
CA GLY A 125 -18.17 -29.82 24.21
C GLY A 125 -19.10 -28.91 23.40
N ALA A 126 -18.59 -28.19 22.39
CA ALA A 126 -19.40 -27.40 21.47
C ALA A 126 -19.78 -28.17 20.21
N CYS A 127 -20.86 -27.75 19.55
CA CYS A 127 -21.23 -28.23 18.22
C CYS A 127 -20.81 -27.20 17.17
N VAL A 128 -19.65 -27.43 16.57
CA VAL A 128 -18.97 -26.47 15.69
C VAL A 128 -18.67 -27.11 14.35
N ALA A 129 -18.84 -26.33 13.28
CA ALA A 129 -18.26 -26.63 11.98
C ALA A 129 -17.33 -25.50 11.55
N LEU A 130 -16.05 -25.82 11.37
CA LEU A 130 -15.01 -24.91 10.90
C LEU A 130 -14.97 -24.94 9.37
N VAL A 131 -15.39 -23.84 8.75
CA VAL A 131 -15.59 -23.70 7.30
C VAL A 131 -14.32 -23.20 6.61
N SER A 132 -13.63 -22.24 7.21
CA SER A 132 -12.39 -21.67 6.66
C SER A 132 -11.43 -21.27 7.77
N VAL A 133 -10.14 -21.53 7.54
CA VAL A 133 -9.04 -21.02 8.35
C VAL A 133 -8.08 -20.34 7.39
N ARG A 134 -7.99 -19.01 7.50
CA ARG A 134 -7.08 -18.21 6.68
C ARG A 134 -6.03 -17.57 7.57
N VAL A 135 -4.78 -17.87 7.27
CA VAL A 135 -3.62 -17.34 8.00
C VAL A 135 -2.86 -16.40 7.08
N TYR A 136 -2.62 -15.17 7.52
CA TYR A 136 -1.96 -14.15 6.71
C TYR A 136 -1.21 -13.14 7.57
N TYR A 137 -0.26 -12.43 6.96
CA TYR A 137 0.32 -11.20 7.50
C TYR A 137 -0.08 -10.02 6.61
N LYS A 138 0.14 -8.80 7.09
CA LYS A 138 -0.19 -7.60 6.33
C LYS A 138 1.08 -6.91 5.83
N THR A 139 0.99 -6.33 4.65
CA THR A 139 2.02 -5.50 4.04
C THR A 139 1.40 -4.20 3.54
N CYS A 140 2.19 -3.13 3.55
CA CYS A 140 1.87 -1.96 2.76
C CYS A 140 2.37 -2.24 1.34
N SER A 141 1.45 -2.43 0.39
CA SER A 141 1.76 -2.72 -1.02
C SER A 141 2.63 -1.64 -1.64
N ASP A 142 3.45 -1.97 -2.63
CA ASP A 142 4.25 -0.96 -3.32
C ASP A 142 3.36 0.14 -3.93
N THR A 143 3.84 1.38 -3.88
CA THR A 143 3.07 2.52 -4.37
C THR A 143 3.97 3.65 -4.87
N ILE A 144 3.38 4.55 -5.64
CA ILE A 144 4.00 5.79 -6.08
C ILE A 144 3.21 6.94 -5.50
N SER A 145 3.87 7.82 -4.77
CA SER A 145 3.26 9.03 -4.19
C SER A 145 4.24 10.19 -4.30
N GLY A 146 3.78 11.35 -4.79
CA GLY A 146 4.61 12.54 -4.96
C GLY A 146 5.88 12.28 -5.79
N LEU A 147 5.75 11.56 -6.92
CA LEU A 147 6.87 11.16 -7.80
C LEU A 147 7.99 10.36 -7.11
N ALA A 148 7.70 9.76 -5.96
CA ALA A 148 8.57 8.83 -5.25
C ALA A 148 7.96 7.43 -5.24
N TYR A 149 8.78 6.42 -5.45
CA TYR A 149 8.43 5.02 -5.30
C TYR A 149 8.69 4.54 -3.87
N PHE A 150 7.70 3.87 -3.29
CA PHE A 150 7.78 3.23 -1.98
C PHE A 150 7.61 1.72 -2.17
N PRO A 151 8.61 0.91 -1.78
CA PRO A 151 8.55 -0.54 -1.97
C PRO A 151 7.54 -1.20 -1.04
N GLU A 152 7.08 -2.39 -1.41
CA GLU A 152 6.28 -3.23 -0.52
C GLU A 152 7.02 -3.44 0.81
N THR A 153 6.36 -3.10 1.90
CA THR A 153 6.96 -3.13 3.25
C THR A 153 6.08 -3.93 4.19
N LEU A 154 6.69 -4.82 4.97
CA LEU A 154 5.98 -5.59 6.00
C LEU A 154 5.37 -4.65 7.05
N ALA A 155 4.11 -4.87 7.40
CA ALA A 155 3.49 -4.14 8.49
C ALA A 155 4.17 -4.53 9.82
N GLY A 156 4.65 -3.51 10.55
CA GLY A 156 5.25 -3.69 11.87
C GLY A 156 4.26 -4.25 12.88
N ALA A 157 4.77 -4.92 13.91
CA ALA A 157 3.92 -5.46 14.99
C ALA A 157 3.27 -4.35 15.84
N GLU A 158 4.00 -3.25 16.07
CA GLU A 158 3.56 -2.08 16.83
C GLU A 158 4.15 -0.79 16.24
N GLY A 159 3.41 0.32 16.36
CA GLY A 159 3.85 1.64 15.88
C GLY A 159 3.84 1.80 14.36
N LEU A 160 4.31 2.96 13.89
CA LEU A 160 4.46 3.27 12.47
C LEU A 160 5.87 2.99 12.01
N THR A 161 6.01 2.25 10.90
CA THR A 161 7.32 1.99 10.28
C THR A 161 7.61 3.08 9.25
N VAL A 162 8.68 3.85 9.47
CA VAL A 162 9.12 4.88 8.53
C VAL A 162 9.81 4.23 7.34
N VAL A 163 9.32 4.49 6.13
CA VAL A 163 9.85 3.94 4.89
C VAL A 163 10.36 5.07 4.00
N PRO A 164 11.65 5.10 3.65
CA PRO A 164 12.19 6.05 2.69
C PRO A 164 11.68 5.73 1.28
N GLY A 165 11.29 6.77 0.55
CA GLY A 165 10.97 6.69 -0.86
C GLY A 165 12.19 6.96 -1.74
N VAL A 166 12.12 6.53 -2.99
CA VAL A 166 13.13 6.82 -4.01
C VAL A 166 12.47 7.62 -5.13
N CYS A 167 13.03 8.78 -5.48
CA CYS A 167 12.52 9.56 -6.60
C CYS A 167 12.52 8.74 -7.89
N LEU A 168 11.43 8.84 -8.65
CA LEU A 168 11.33 8.22 -9.97
C LEU A 168 12.40 8.78 -10.92
N LYS A 169 12.59 8.08 -12.05
CA LYS A 169 13.52 8.52 -13.09
C LYS A 169 13.16 9.93 -13.57
N ASN A 170 14.18 10.78 -13.73
CA ASN A 170 14.05 12.19 -14.10
C ASN A 170 13.27 13.04 -13.08
N ALA A 171 13.26 12.63 -11.81
CA ALA A 171 12.78 13.42 -10.69
C ALA A 171 13.89 13.64 -9.67
N THR A 172 13.75 14.70 -8.87
CA THR A 172 14.66 15.09 -7.79
C THR A 172 13.86 15.54 -6.58
N GLU A 173 14.48 15.56 -5.40
CA GLU A 173 13.87 16.07 -4.18
C GLU A 173 13.58 17.58 -4.30
N GLU A 174 12.39 18.03 -3.92
CA GLU A 174 11.95 19.44 -4.08
C GLU A 174 12.74 20.43 -3.22
N THR A 175 13.05 20.06 -1.99
CA THR A 175 13.72 20.91 -1.00
C THR A 175 14.92 20.24 -0.35
N GLY A 176 15.47 19.19 -0.99
CA GLY A 176 16.50 18.33 -0.39
C GLY A 176 15.99 17.52 0.82
N VAL A 177 14.68 17.47 1.01
CA VAL A 177 14.02 16.61 1.99
C VAL A 177 13.64 15.31 1.28
N PRO A 178 14.25 14.17 1.65
CA PRO A 178 13.94 12.91 1.01
C PRO A 178 12.48 12.50 1.31
N PRO A 179 11.76 11.97 0.31
CA PRO A 179 10.39 11.53 0.48
C PRO A 179 10.32 10.36 1.47
N LYS A 180 9.34 10.37 2.37
CA LYS A 180 9.12 9.32 3.37
C LYS A 180 7.63 9.05 3.53
N MET A 181 7.29 7.80 3.80
CA MET A 181 5.94 7.38 4.18
C MET A 181 5.97 6.52 5.44
N HIS A 182 4.81 6.33 6.04
CA HIS A 182 4.66 5.57 7.27
C HIS A 182 3.74 4.37 7.02
N CYS A 183 4.27 3.16 7.16
CA CYS A 183 3.49 1.93 7.05
C CYS A 183 2.90 1.56 8.42
N SER A 184 1.57 1.40 8.48
CA SER A 184 0.84 1.07 9.70
C SER A 184 0.84 -0.44 10.00
N PRO A 185 0.53 -0.86 11.24
CA PRO A 185 0.27 -2.26 11.57
C PRO A 185 -0.96 -2.85 10.86
N SER A 186 -1.86 -2.00 10.33
CA SER A 186 -3.01 -2.42 9.52
C SER A 186 -2.63 -2.71 8.05
N GLY A 187 -1.39 -2.46 7.63
CA GLY A 187 -0.96 -2.60 6.23
C GLY A 187 -1.34 -1.40 5.36
N GLU A 188 -1.53 -0.22 5.96
CA GLU A 188 -1.95 0.99 5.26
C GLU A 188 -0.83 2.02 5.25
N TRP A 189 -0.68 2.69 4.11
CA TRP A 189 0.22 3.83 3.97
C TRP A 189 -0.40 5.09 4.56
N LEU A 190 0.35 5.75 5.44
CA LEU A 190 -0.05 6.99 6.10
C LEU A 190 0.86 8.16 5.69
N VAL A 191 0.64 9.30 6.34
CA VAL A 191 1.30 10.62 6.20
C VAL A 191 2.56 10.61 5.30
N PRO A 192 2.43 11.07 4.03
CA PRO A 192 3.57 11.33 3.19
C PRO A 192 4.30 12.59 3.66
N VAL A 193 5.63 12.53 3.72
CA VAL A 193 6.51 13.65 4.08
C VAL A 193 7.51 13.86 2.95
N GLY A 194 7.58 15.09 2.44
CA GLY A 194 8.39 15.39 1.26
C GLY A 194 7.79 14.83 -0.02
N ARG A 195 8.31 15.29 -1.15
CA ARG A 195 7.98 14.79 -2.49
C ARG A 195 9.16 14.98 -3.43
N CYS A 196 9.10 14.29 -4.55
CA CYS A 196 9.95 14.55 -5.68
C CYS A 196 9.22 15.44 -6.69
N ILE A 197 10.00 16.18 -7.46
CA ILE A 197 9.56 16.99 -8.59
C ILE A 197 10.35 16.59 -9.82
N CYS A 198 9.75 16.71 -11.00
CA CYS A 198 10.48 16.45 -12.24
C CYS A 198 11.66 17.42 -12.38
N ILE A 199 12.78 16.93 -12.91
CA ILE A 199 13.93 17.78 -13.22
C ILE A 199 13.61 18.72 -14.39
N ILE A 200 14.45 19.74 -14.59
CA ILE A 200 14.34 20.66 -15.74
C ILE A 200 14.30 19.88 -17.07
N GLY A 201 13.51 20.36 -18.03
CA GLY A 201 13.22 19.65 -19.27
C GLY A 201 12.17 18.53 -19.17
N PHE A 202 11.66 18.20 -17.97
CA PHE A 202 10.61 17.19 -17.80
C PHE A 202 9.39 17.79 -17.11
N GLU A 203 8.20 17.31 -17.40
CA GLU A 203 6.95 17.69 -16.71
C GLU A 203 6.25 16.48 -16.12
N GLU A 204 5.43 16.70 -15.10
CA GLU A 204 4.64 15.64 -14.49
C GLU A 204 3.39 15.34 -15.32
N VAL A 205 3.30 14.10 -15.82
CA VAL A 205 2.14 13.60 -16.55
C VAL A 205 1.73 12.26 -15.95
N LYS A 206 0.54 12.21 -15.34
CA LYS A 206 -0.03 11.00 -14.71
C LYS A 206 0.93 10.34 -13.69
N GLY A 207 1.57 11.15 -12.83
CA GLY A 207 2.47 10.66 -11.78
C GLY A 207 3.83 10.15 -12.30
N ARG A 208 4.27 10.62 -13.47
CA ARG A 208 5.58 10.30 -14.07
C ARG A 208 6.18 11.54 -14.69
N CYS A 209 7.52 11.58 -14.75
CA CYS A 209 8.24 12.65 -15.43
C CYS A 209 8.44 12.32 -16.91
N VAL A 210 7.79 13.09 -17.77
CA VAL A 210 7.86 12.97 -19.23
C VAL A 210 8.67 14.13 -19.79
N ALA A 211 9.51 13.84 -20.78
CA ALA A 211 10.32 14.85 -21.44
C ALA A 211 9.43 15.89 -22.15
N CYS A 212 9.78 17.17 -22.05
CA CYS A 212 9.15 18.21 -22.86
C CYS A 212 9.26 17.83 -24.34
N GLN A 213 8.14 17.93 -25.06
CA GLN A 213 8.10 17.63 -26.49
C GLN A 213 8.86 18.70 -27.30
N PRO A 214 9.30 18.39 -28.53
CA PRO A 214 9.87 19.39 -29.42
C PRO A 214 8.96 20.61 -29.58
N GLY A 215 9.54 21.81 -29.54
CA GLY A 215 8.81 23.08 -29.49
C GLY A 215 8.37 23.51 -28.09
N PHE A 216 8.67 22.71 -27.06
CA PHE A 216 8.46 23.03 -25.66
C PHE A 216 9.77 22.94 -24.87
N TYR A 217 9.80 23.61 -23.72
CA TYR A 217 10.94 23.63 -22.82
C TYR A 217 10.52 23.85 -21.36
N ARG A 218 11.40 23.50 -20.42
CA ARG A 218 11.24 23.82 -19.00
C ARG A 218 12.61 24.12 -18.39
N HIS A 219 12.82 25.36 -17.96
CA HIS A 219 14.13 25.87 -17.55
C HIS A 219 14.31 26.01 -16.02
N SER A 220 13.21 25.98 -15.26
CA SER A 220 13.22 26.10 -13.79
C SER A 220 12.41 24.99 -13.15
N LEU A 221 12.78 24.60 -11.93
CA LEU A 221 12.04 23.67 -11.09
C LEU A 221 10.72 24.27 -10.56
N GLU A 222 10.63 25.59 -10.49
CA GLU A 222 9.44 26.34 -10.06
C GLU A 222 8.28 26.24 -11.07
N MET A 223 8.59 25.88 -12.31
CA MET A 223 7.57 25.72 -13.34
C MET A 223 6.97 24.34 -13.23
N GLU A 224 5.65 24.20 -13.20
CA GLU A 224 5.03 22.87 -13.05
C GLU A 224 5.00 22.07 -14.38
N GLN A 225 4.96 22.77 -15.52
CA GLN A 225 4.73 22.18 -16.83
C GLN A 225 5.70 22.73 -17.88
N CYS A 226 5.83 22.03 -19.00
CA CYS A 226 6.60 22.48 -20.14
C CYS A 226 5.90 23.64 -20.83
N LEU A 227 6.64 24.72 -21.08
CA LEU A 227 6.14 25.90 -21.80
C LEU A 227 6.44 25.78 -23.28
N LYS A 228 5.55 26.33 -24.10
CA LYS A 228 5.80 26.47 -25.54
C LYS A 228 6.96 27.45 -25.76
N CYS A 229 7.82 27.16 -26.72
CA CYS A 229 8.91 28.06 -27.08
C CYS A 229 8.38 29.47 -27.44
N PRO A 230 9.02 30.54 -26.92
CA PRO A 230 8.67 31.90 -27.28
C PRO A 230 8.76 32.15 -28.80
N PRO A 231 8.06 33.18 -29.31
CA PRO A 231 8.15 33.55 -30.73
C PRO A 231 9.59 33.67 -31.22
N LYS A 232 9.82 33.21 -32.45
CA LYS A 232 11.14 33.23 -33.11
C LYS A 232 12.22 32.40 -32.39
N SER A 233 11.82 31.43 -31.57
CA SER A 233 12.68 30.40 -30.98
C SER A 233 12.05 29.02 -31.15
N TYR A 234 12.88 27.97 -31.14
CA TYR A 234 12.38 26.59 -31.30
C TYR A 234 13.35 25.55 -30.70
N SER A 235 12.84 24.56 -29.98
CA SER A 235 13.60 23.43 -29.46
C SER A 235 13.35 22.17 -30.29
N HIS A 236 14.40 21.62 -30.92
CA HIS A 236 14.29 20.40 -31.73
C HIS A 236 14.37 19.12 -30.90
N SER A 237 15.12 19.14 -29.79
CA SER A 237 15.32 17.98 -28.91
C SER A 237 14.19 17.85 -27.90
N PRO A 238 13.79 16.61 -27.54
CA PRO A 238 12.99 16.40 -26.35
C PRO A 238 13.79 16.76 -25.09
N ALA A 239 13.09 16.97 -23.99
CA ALA A 239 13.67 17.35 -22.70
C ALA A 239 14.47 18.67 -22.72
N SER A 240 14.07 19.60 -23.59
CA SER A 240 14.78 20.87 -23.74
C SER A 240 14.59 21.77 -22.52
N THR A 241 15.69 22.37 -22.05
CA THR A 241 15.69 23.35 -20.95
C THR A 241 15.69 24.79 -21.46
N SER A 242 15.81 24.99 -22.77
CA SER A 242 15.83 26.30 -23.42
C SER A 242 15.37 26.17 -24.87
N CYS A 243 14.95 27.28 -25.47
CA CYS A 243 14.60 27.34 -26.88
C CYS A 243 15.62 28.22 -27.61
N PRO A 244 16.54 27.67 -28.42
CA PRO A 244 17.45 28.47 -29.22
C PRO A 244 16.68 29.35 -30.21
N CYS A 245 17.22 30.54 -30.50
CA CYS A 245 16.65 31.43 -31.50
C CYS A 245 16.79 30.82 -32.89
N ILE A 246 15.77 31.00 -33.73
CA ILE A 246 15.86 30.62 -35.13
C ILE A 246 16.84 31.54 -35.86
N GLN A 247 17.38 31.10 -36.99
CA GLN A 247 18.36 31.85 -37.77
C GLN A 247 17.89 33.28 -38.07
N GLY A 248 18.72 34.28 -37.75
CA GLY A 248 18.43 35.71 -37.94
C GLY A 248 17.77 36.41 -36.75
N PHE A 249 17.50 35.70 -35.65
CA PHE A 249 16.98 36.25 -34.41
C PHE A 249 17.93 35.98 -33.25
N PHE A 250 17.87 36.83 -32.23
CA PHE A 250 18.83 36.86 -31.12
C PHE A 250 18.13 37.19 -29.80
N ARG A 251 18.81 36.87 -28.70
CA ARG A 251 18.54 37.39 -27.36
C ARG A 251 19.78 38.11 -26.85
N THR A 252 19.58 39.16 -26.08
CA THR A 252 20.65 39.82 -25.33
C THR A 252 21.06 38.97 -24.13
N SER A 253 22.23 39.24 -23.54
CA SER A 253 22.73 38.50 -22.38
C SER A 253 21.92 38.71 -21.09
N ILE A 254 21.03 39.70 -21.07
CA ILE A 254 20.21 40.07 -19.91
C ILE A 254 18.79 39.48 -20.03
N GLU A 255 18.39 39.06 -21.23
CA GLU A 255 17.07 38.47 -21.48
C GLU A 255 17.05 36.98 -21.10
N ASP A 256 16.00 36.58 -20.40
CA ASP A 256 15.76 35.17 -20.04
C ASP A 256 15.18 34.35 -21.22
N GLN A 257 15.25 33.02 -21.10
CA GLN A 257 14.71 32.03 -22.01
C GLN A 257 13.19 32.16 -22.24
N THR A 258 12.47 32.83 -21.33
CA THR A 258 11.04 33.17 -21.50
C THR A 258 10.77 34.28 -22.50
N VAL A 259 11.76 35.10 -22.83
CA VAL A 259 11.61 36.23 -23.75
C VAL A 259 11.68 35.76 -25.21
N ALA A 260 10.88 36.38 -26.08
CA ALA A 260 10.90 36.15 -27.51
C ALA A 260 12.24 36.59 -28.13
N CYS A 261 12.73 35.87 -29.14
CA CYS A 261 13.92 36.33 -29.86
C CYS A 261 13.55 37.50 -30.79
N THR A 262 14.44 38.49 -30.87
CA THR A 262 14.26 39.69 -31.69
C THR A 262 15.32 39.79 -32.78
N SER A 263 15.07 40.61 -33.80
CA SER A 263 16.04 40.92 -34.85
C SER A 263 16.31 42.43 -34.84
N PRO A 264 17.47 42.88 -35.36
CA PRO A 264 17.71 44.30 -35.55
C PRO A 264 16.55 44.98 -36.30
N PRO A 265 16.18 46.21 -35.94
CA PRO A 265 15.07 46.91 -36.59
C PRO A 265 15.40 47.19 -38.06
N SER A 266 14.36 47.41 -38.86
CA SER A 266 14.54 47.88 -40.23
C SER A 266 15.11 49.31 -40.26
N ALA A 267 15.62 49.73 -41.42
CA ALA A 267 16.04 51.12 -41.63
C ALA A 267 14.91 52.11 -41.27
N PRO A 268 15.26 53.27 -40.67
CA PRO A 268 14.29 54.35 -40.41
C PRO A 268 13.54 54.74 -41.68
N ARG A 269 12.23 54.97 -41.56
CA ARG A 269 11.38 55.41 -42.68
C ARG A 269 11.04 56.89 -42.51
N ASN A 270 10.87 57.59 -43.63
CA ASN A 270 10.50 59.01 -43.67
C ASN A 270 11.51 59.94 -42.96
N LEU A 271 12.81 59.67 -43.12
CA LEU A 271 13.86 60.60 -42.69
C LEU A 271 13.70 61.92 -43.44
N ASN A 272 13.46 62.99 -42.70
CA ASN A 272 13.44 64.35 -43.22
C ASN A 272 14.43 65.18 -42.43
N PHE A 273 15.06 66.14 -43.08
CA PHE A 273 16.01 67.03 -42.40
C PHE A 273 15.65 68.48 -42.68
N SER A 274 16.00 69.36 -41.76
CA SER A 274 15.88 70.80 -41.92
C SER A 274 17.23 71.48 -41.70
N LEU A 275 17.46 72.54 -42.46
CA LEU A 275 18.68 73.34 -42.43
C LEU A 275 18.33 74.74 -41.92
N VAL A 276 18.94 75.14 -40.81
CA VAL A 276 18.87 76.51 -40.30
C VAL A 276 20.30 77.05 -40.20
N GLY A 277 20.68 77.87 -41.18
CA GLY A 277 22.06 78.35 -41.31
C GLY A 277 23.04 77.21 -41.58
N THR A 278 23.98 76.97 -40.66
CA THR A 278 24.95 75.87 -40.71
C THR A 278 24.55 74.66 -39.85
N GLN A 279 23.39 74.70 -39.18
CA GLN A 279 22.90 73.57 -38.38
C GLN A 279 21.96 72.68 -39.20
N ILE A 280 22.20 71.37 -39.12
CA ILE A 280 21.35 70.32 -39.67
C ILE A 280 20.60 69.67 -38.50
N SER A 281 19.27 69.67 -38.59
CA SER A 281 18.39 68.90 -37.72
C SER A 281 17.78 67.75 -38.53
N LEU A 282 17.92 66.54 -38.01
CA LEU A 282 17.35 65.29 -38.51
C LEU A 282 16.11 64.90 -37.71
#